data_AF-A0A0G1JEW3-F1
#
_entry.id   AF-A0A0G1JEW3-F1
#
_cell.length_a   1.000
_cell.length_b   1.000
_cell.length_c   1.000
_cell.angle_alpha   90.00
_cell.angle_beta   90.00
_cell.angle_gamma   90.00
#
_symmetry.space_group_name_H-M   'P 1'
#
loop_
_entity.id
_entity.type
_entity.pdbx_description
1 polymer ?
#
loop_
_entity_poly.entity_id
_entity_poly.type
_entity_poly.pdbx_seq_one_letter_code
_entity_poly.pdbx_strand_id
1 'polypeptide(L)'
;QLAAIDWVYKDADGRAFNVDVYVPPIIPYAYDYLFKWQALAYGYEPSGDREDLLYTLYEKDGGSKFFREWISRQEGIGKLEEETVFRGLVVQRRNRI
;
A
#
# COMPACT_ATOMS: atom_id res chain seq x y z
N GLN A 1 9.88 10.14 10.45
CA GLN A 1 9.23 9.60 11.67
C GLN A 1 10.13 9.75 12.90
N LEU A 2 11.36 9.22 12.90
CA LEU A 2 12.27 9.28 14.06
C LEU A 2 12.65 10.69 14.54
N ALA A 3 12.85 11.66 13.64
CA ALA A 3 13.19 13.04 14.04
C ALA A 3 12.04 13.77 14.78
N ALA A 4 10.77 13.43 14.48
CA ALA A 4 9.61 14.00 15.17
C ALA A 4 9.52 13.45 16.60
N ILE A 5 9.85 12.17 16.78
CA ILE A 5 9.98 11.56 18.11
C ILE A 5 11.13 12.21 18.87
N ASP A 6 12.30 12.33 18.25
CA ASP A 6 13.49 12.97 18.87
C ASP A 6 13.21 14.41 19.33
N TRP A 7 12.44 15.18 18.55
CA TRP A 7 12.00 16.52 18.94
C TRP A 7 11.03 16.50 20.14
N VAL A 8 10.02 15.61 20.14
CA VAL A 8 9.08 15.47 21.27
C VAL A 8 9.82 15.16 22.57
N TYR A 9 10.88 14.33 22.51
CA TYR A 9 11.72 14.03 23.67
C TYR A 9 12.59 15.21 24.11
N LYS A 10 13.15 15.98 23.17
CA LYS A 10 13.91 17.19 23.46
C LYS A 10 13.04 18.28 24.09
N ASP A 11 11.82 18.45 23.61
CA ASP A 11 10.87 19.45 24.12
C ASP A 11 10.25 19.03 25.46
N ALA A 12 9.94 17.74 25.64
CA ALA A 12 9.47 17.22 26.91
C ALA A 12 10.47 17.51 28.03
N ASP A 13 11.78 17.52 27.74
CA ASP A 13 12.85 17.92 28.65
C ASP A 13 12.74 17.27 30.04
N GLY A 14 12.47 15.96 30.04
CA GLY A 14 12.30 15.16 31.26
C GLY A 14 10.94 15.32 31.96
N ARG A 15 10.01 16.14 31.45
CA ARG A 15 8.65 16.29 31.98
C ARG A 15 7.75 15.15 31.52
N ALA A 16 6.76 14.81 32.34
CA ALA A 16 5.72 13.86 31.96
C ALA A 16 4.82 14.44 30.86
N PHE A 17 4.55 13.66 29.81
CA PHE A 17 3.66 14.02 28.70
C PHE A 17 2.85 12.81 28.23
N ASN A 18 1.74 13.08 27.56
CA ASN A 18 0.92 12.08 26.87
C ASN A 18 0.98 12.33 25.36
N VAL A 19 0.79 11.28 24.57
CA VAL A 19 0.70 11.38 23.12
C VAL A 19 -0.58 10.68 22.68
N ASP A 20 -1.34 11.33 21.79
CA ASP A 20 -2.45 10.71 21.07
C ASP A 20 -2.11 10.72 19.58
N VAL A 21 -2.06 9.53 18.98
CA VAL A 21 -1.59 9.33 17.60
C VAL A 21 -2.68 8.62 16.82
N TYR A 22 -3.23 9.33 15.83
CA TYR A 22 -4.19 8.77 14.90
C TYR A 22 -3.50 8.34 13.59
N VAL A 23 -3.67 7.06 13.23
CA VAL A 23 -3.29 6.52 11.91
C VAL A 23 -4.47 5.71 11.35
N PRO A 24 -5.25 6.27 10.41
CA PRO A 24 -6.31 5.54 9.71
C PRO A 24 -5.75 4.58 8.64
N PRO A 25 -6.54 3.56 8.22
CA PRO A 25 -6.05 2.24 7.84
C PRO A 25 -5.36 2.20 6.47
N ILE A 26 -4.45 1.23 6.33
CA ILE A 26 -3.58 0.87 5.18
C ILE A 26 -3.86 1.72 3.94
N ILE A 27 -3.10 2.81 3.82
CA ILE A 27 -3.18 3.70 2.68
C ILE A 27 -2.12 3.30 1.66
N PRO A 28 -2.49 3.01 0.39
CA PRO A 28 -1.52 2.68 -0.65
C PRO A 28 -0.56 3.84 -0.97
N TYR A 29 -0.67 5.02 -0.35
CA TYR A 29 0.27 6.13 -0.53
C TYR A 29 1.73 5.70 -0.37
N ALA A 30 2.02 4.74 0.52
CA ALA A 30 3.38 4.18 0.62
C ALA A 30 3.84 3.58 -0.72
N TYR A 31 2.96 2.86 -1.42
CA TYR A 31 3.23 2.30 -2.74
C TYR A 31 3.22 3.37 -3.85
N ASP A 32 2.41 4.42 -3.75
CA ASP A 32 2.45 5.53 -4.72
C ASP A 32 3.84 6.19 -4.75
N TYR A 33 4.44 6.41 -3.57
CA TYR A 33 5.82 6.90 -3.48
C TYR A 33 6.83 5.90 -4.04
N LEU A 34 6.64 4.60 -3.81
CA LEU A 34 7.53 3.56 -4.34
C LEU A 34 7.46 3.48 -5.88
N PHE A 35 6.27 3.54 -6.47
CA PHE A 35 6.12 3.57 -7.93
C PHE A 35 6.74 4.82 -8.53
N LYS A 36 6.52 6.00 -7.93
CA LYS A 36 7.17 7.26 -8.37
C LYS A 36 8.69 7.20 -8.25
N TRP A 37 9.20 6.64 -7.15
CA TRP A 37 10.65 6.46 -6.98
C TRP A 37 11.22 5.55 -8.07
N GLN A 38 10.59 4.41 -8.32
CA GLN A 38 11.05 3.46 -9.32
C GLN A 38 10.92 4.01 -10.74
N ALA A 39 9.93 4.85 -11.02
CA ALA A 39 9.78 5.51 -12.31
C ALA A 39 11.00 6.35 -12.71
N LEU A 40 11.76 6.89 -11.74
CA LEU A 40 13.03 7.58 -12.02
C LEU A 40 14.08 6.63 -12.65
N ALA A 41 14.05 5.35 -12.30
CA ALA A 41 14.95 4.33 -12.84
C ALA A 41 14.44 3.71 -14.14
N TYR A 42 13.12 3.53 -14.28
CA TYR A 42 12.50 2.84 -15.42
C TYR A 42 11.98 3.77 -16.53
N GLY A 43 11.79 5.07 -16.25
CA GLY A 43 11.36 6.07 -17.22
C GLY A 43 9.85 6.10 -17.51
N TYR A 44 9.02 5.39 -16.74
CA TYR A 44 7.56 5.38 -16.87
C TYR A 44 6.87 5.18 -15.51
N GLU A 45 5.63 5.66 -15.40
CA GLU A 45 4.77 5.58 -14.22
C GLU A 45 3.51 4.76 -14.52
N PRO A 46 2.83 4.18 -13.51
CA PRO A 46 1.49 3.62 -13.69
C PRO A 46 0.53 4.69 -14.25
N SER A 47 -0.27 4.32 -15.24
CA SER A 47 -1.29 5.20 -15.81
C SER A 47 -2.37 5.53 -14.76
N GLY A 48 -2.90 6.76 -14.80
CA GLY A 48 -4.08 7.16 -14.04
C GLY A 48 -5.39 6.73 -14.69
N ASP A 49 -5.34 6.25 -15.94
CA ASP A 49 -6.49 5.81 -16.71
C ASP A 49 -6.80 4.32 -16.48
N ARG A 50 -7.91 3.85 -17.06
CA ARG A 50 -8.32 2.44 -17.00
C ARG A 50 -7.65 1.65 -18.12
N GLU A 51 -6.42 1.20 -17.86
CA GLU A 51 -5.68 0.34 -18.76
C GLU A 51 -6.09 -1.14 -18.64
N ASP A 52 -5.90 -1.90 -19.73
CA ASP A 52 -6.10 -3.35 -19.80
C ASP A 52 -5.15 -4.09 -18.85
N LEU A 53 -3.87 -3.68 -18.82
CA LEU A 53 -2.87 -4.26 -17.93
C LEU A 53 -3.04 -3.72 -16.50
N LEU A 54 -3.54 -4.57 -15.61
CA LEU A 54 -3.81 -4.23 -14.21
C LEU A 54 -2.93 -5.05 -13.26
N TYR A 55 -2.31 -4.39 -12.29
CA TYR A 55 -1.62 -5.05 -11.19
C TYR A 55 -2.35 -4.83 -9.88
N THR A 56 -2.55 -5.88 -9.09
CA THR A 56 -3.05 -5.80 -7.71
C THR A 56 -1.99 -6.30 -6.74
N LEU A 57 -1.78 -5.54 -5.66
CA LEU A 57 -0.80 -5.83 -4.63
C LEU A 57 -1.52 -5.87 -3.28
N TYR A 58 -1.32 -6.93 -2.50
CA TYR A 58 -1.93 -7.04 -1.18
C TYR A 58 -1.16 -7.99 -0.25
N GLU A 59 -1.29 -7.75 1.05
CA GLU A 59 -0.83 -8.68 2.08
C GLU A 59 -2.00 -9.55 2.53
N LYS A 60 -1.73 -10.83 2.84
CA LYS A 60 -2.78 -11.75 3.32
C LYS A 60 -3.16 -11.40 4.76
N ASP A 61 -4.30 -10.73 4.92
CA ASP A 61 -4.85 -10.32 6.23
C ASP A 61 -5.72 -11.41 6.88
N GLY A 62 -5.25 -12.66 6.91
CA GLY A 62 -5.92 -13.76 7.62
C GLY A 62 -7.39 -14.06 7.26
N GLY A 63 -7.90 -13.49 6.15
CA GLY A 63 -9.31 -13.60 5.77
C GLY A 63 -10.24 -12.63 6.52
N SER A 64 -9.84 -11.37 6.75
CA SER A 64 -10.80 -10.35 7.21
C SER A 64 -11.98 -10.19 6.23
N LYS A 65 -13.12 -9.71 6.74
CA LYS A 65 -14.32 -9.46 5.90
C LYS A 65 -14.01 -8.46 4.78
N PHE A 66 -13.31 -7.39 5.11
CA PHE A 66 -12.89 -6.37 4.14
C PHE A 66 -11.97 -6.94 3.06
N PHE A 67 -11.02 -7.80 3.44
CA PHE A 67 -10.16 -8.48 2.48
C PHE A 67 -10.97 -9.35 1.50
N ARG A 68 -11.90 -10.16 2.00
CA ARG A 68 -12.78 -10.99 1.15
C ARG A 68 -13.64 -10.15 0.20
N GLU A 69 -14.23 -9.07 0.70
CA GLU A 69 -15.04 -8.15 -0.11
C GLU A 69 -14.20 -7.42 -1.16
N TRP A 70 -12.96 -7.07 -0.83
CA TRP A 70 -12.04 -6.44 -1.79
C TRP A 70 -11.60 -7.42 -2.88
N ILE A 71 -11.21 -8.64 -2.51
CA ILE A 71 -10.85 -9.72 -3.46
C ILE A 71 -12.03 -10.01 -4.39
N SER A 72 -13.24 -10.17 -3.84
CA SER A 72 -14.44 -10.41 -4.65
C SER A 72 -14.73 -9.30 -5.65
N ARG A 73 -14.38 -8.05 -5.33
CA ARG A 73 -14.48 -6.92 -6.27
C ARG A 73 -13.44 -7.02 -7.39
N GLN A 74 -12.21 -7.46 -7.10
CA GLN A 74 -11.16 -7.59 -8.11
C GLN A 74 -11.52 -8.61 -9.20
N GLU A 75 -12.22 -9.69 -8.85
CA GLU A 75 -12.73 -10.69 -9.80
C GLU A 75 -13.69 -10.11 -10.85
N GLY A 76 -14.43 -9.05 -10.50
CA GLY A 76 -15.30 -8.33 -11.43
C GLY A 76 -14.60 -7.22 -12.23
N ILE A 77 -13.36 -6.86 -11.87
CA ILE A 77 -12.61 -5.76 -12.52
C ILE A 77 -11.65 -6.30 -13.57
N GLY A 78 -11.09 -7.48 -13.35
CA GLY A 78 -10.15 -8.07 -14.30
C GLY A 78 -9.93 -9.55 -14.05
N LYS A 79 -9.54 -10.26 -15.10
CA LYS A 79 -9.19 -11.68 -15.07
C LYS A 79 -7.76 -11.87 -14.61
N LEU A 80 -7.54 -12.70 -13.59
CA LEU A 80 -6.20 -13.08 -13.14
C LEU A 80 -5.44 -13.83 -14.24
N GLU A 81 -4.22 -13.40 -14.54
CA GLU A 81 -3.32 -14.09 -15.47
C GLU A 81 -2.15 -14.77 -14.74
N GLU A 82 -1.57 -14.10 -13.75
CA GLU A 82 -0.39 -14.59 -13.03
C GLU A 82 -0.38 -14.04 -11.59
N GLU A 83 0.10 -14.84 -10.64
CA GLU A 83 0.29 -14.47 -9.24
C GLU A 83 1.69 -14.88 -8.77
N THR A 84 2.34 -13.99 -8.02
CA THR A 84 3.60 -14.26 -7.35
C THR A 84 3.61 -13.69 -5.92
N VAL A 85 4.48 -14.21 -5.07
CA VAL A 85 4.54 -13.86 -3.65
C VAL A 85 5.96 -13.45 -3.25
N PHE A 86 6.08 -12.25 -2.69
CA PHE A 86 7.33 -11.70 -2.17
C PHE A 86 7.19 -11.44 -0.67
N ARG A 87 7.77 -12.33 0.15
CA ARG A 87 7.83 -12.15 1.62
C ARG A 87 6.48 -11.76 2.27
N GLY A 88 5.39 -12.35 1.80
CA GLY A 88 4.03 -12.10 2.30
C GLY A 88 3.21 -11.09 1.50
N LEU A 89 3.84 -10.31 0.61
CA LEU A 89 3.17 -9.48 -0.38
C LEU A 89 2.81 -10.33 -1.61
N VAL A 90 1.53 -10.39 -1.93
CA VAL A 90 1.02 -11.02 -3.15
C VAL A 90 0.92 -9.97 -4.24
N VAL A 91 1.46 -10.27 -5.42
CA VAL A 91 1.36 -9.44 -6.62
C VAL A 91 0.69 -10.24 -7.71
N GLN A 92 -0.38 -9.69 -8.29
CA GLN A 92 -1.11 -10.32 -9.38
C GLN A 92 -1.03 -9.44 -10.63
N ARG A 93 -0.81 -10.06 -11.80
CA ARG A 93 -1.09 -9.47 -13.11
C ARG A 93 -2.49 -9.89 -13.54
N ARG A 94 -3.31 -8.93 -13.96
CA ARG A 94 -4.69 -9.11 -14.38
C ARG A 94 -4.91 -8.40 -15.71
N ASN A 95 -5.79 -8.96 -16.54
CA ASN A 95 -6.34 -8.27 -17.71
C ASN A 95 -7.72 -7.70 -17.34
N ARG A 96 -7.90 -6.38 -17.45
CA ARG A 96 -9.15 -5.70 -17.10
C ARG A 96 -10.31 -6.13 -18.01
N ILE A 97 -11.53 -6.11 -17.48
CA ILE A 97 -12.80 -6.45 -18.18
C ILE A 97 -13.66 -5.19 -18.31
#